data_AF-A0A091H3X4-F1
#
_entry.id   AF-A0A091H3X4-F1
#
_cell.length_a   1.000
_cell.length_b   1.000
_cell.length_c   1.000
_cell.angle_alpha   90.00
_cell.angle_beta   90.00
_cell.angle_gamma   90.00
#
_symmetry.space_group_name_H-M   'P 1'
#
loop_
_entity.id
_entity.type
_entity.pdbx_description
1 polymer ?
#
loop_
_entity_poly.entity_id
_entity_poly.type
_entity_poly.pdbx_seq_one_letter_code
_entity_poly.pdbx_strand_id
1 'polypeptide(L)'
;YWCKLAYWEYRTRVGRLYAVHEASVNIFGELPRGNGFCLGQLPAPHRSRAVRRVRGKIGRGLLLSREVGGVWVYNRSEHPIFISSPTLAPPGAVAVLKVMPGYSAKVFDYEQVGGSGGRGFFGDGPCDPHSVRISFAKGWGPSYSRRFITSCPCWLEVLLN
;
A
#
# COMPACT_ATOMS: atom_id res chain seq x y z
N TYR A 1 -3.60 10.10 14.98
CA TYR A 1 -3.17 9.45 13.72
C TYR A 1 -4.30 9.52 12.72
N TRP A 2 -4.00 9.63 11.43
CA TRP A 2 -5.00 9.63 10.36
C TRP A 2 -5.05 8.30 9.59
N CYS A 3 -3.98 7.50 9.69
CA CYS A 3 -3.98 6.12 9.23
C CYS A 3 -3.07 5.24 10.10
N LYS A 4 -3.22 3.92 9.94
CA LYS A 4 -2.27 2.91 10.42
C LYS A 4 -1.70 2.13 9.24
N LEU A 5 -0.42 1.80 9.33
CA LEU A 5 0.27 1.00 8.32
C LEU A 5 0.50 -0.41 8.85
N ALA A 6 0.15 -1.41 8.06
CA ALA A 6 0.46 -2.81 8.31
C ALA A 6 1.37 -3.34 7.19
N TYR A 7 2.54 -3.86 7.55
CA TYR A 7 3.43 -4.52 6.61
C TYR A 7 3.17 -6.02 6.59
N TRP A 8 3.18 -6.59 5.38
CA TRP A 8 2.85 -7.98 5.14
C TRP A 8 3.89 -8.65 4.24
N GLU A 9 4.23 -9.89 4.59
CA GLU A 9 4.99 -10.79 3.75
C GLU A 9 4.07 -11.98 3.41
N TYR A 10 3.60 -12.04 2.16
CA TYR A 10 2.51 -12.93 1.74
C TYR A 10 1.23 -12.78 2.56
N ARG A 11 0.84 -13.79 3.35
CA ARG A 11 -0.34 -13.80 4.22
C ARG A 11 0.00 -13.44 5.67
N THR A 12 1.27 -13.19 5.97
CA THR A 12 1.75 -13.01 7.34
C THR A 12 2.00 -11.54 7.61
N ARG A 13 1.35 -11.00 8.65
CA ARG A 13 1.65 -9.64 9.14
C ARG A 13 2.99 -9.65 9.84
N VAL A 14 3.87 -8.72 9.47
CA VAL A 14 5.23 -8.62 10.00
C VAL A 14 5.37 -7.29 10.74
N GLY A 15 5.65 -7.37 12.04
CA GLY A 15 5.74 -6.20 12.91
C GLY A 15 4.39 -5.70 13.45
N ARG A 16 4.46 -4.60 14.20
CA ARG A 16 3.30 -3.92 14.78
C ARG A 16 2.66 -2.97 13.75
N LEU A 17 1.43 -2.55 14.01
CA LEU A 17 0.83 -1.46 13.27
C LEU A 17 1.60 -0.16 13.54
N TYR A 18 1.89 0.59 12.49
CA TYR A 18 2.57 1.88 12.59
C TYR A 18 1.54 3.01 12.45
N ALA A 19 1.31 3.77 13.52
CA ALA A 19 0.34 4.87 13.53
C ALA A 19 0.98 6.14 12.93
N VAL A 20 0.30 6.77 11.97
CA VAL A 20 0.80 7.97 11.27
C VAL A 20 0.06 9.20 11.77
N HIS A 21 0.78 10.09 12.45
CA HIS A 21 0.22 11.33 13.01
C HIS A 21 0.46 12.53 12.08
N GLU A 22 1.67 12.66 11.57
CA GLU A 22 2.06 13.69 10.62
C GLU A 22 1.30 13.60 9.29
N ALA A 23 1.17 14.72 8.58
CA ALA A 23 0.50 14.75 7.28
C ALA A 23 1.14 13.80 6.24
N SER A 24 2.44 13.52 6.37
CA SER A 24 3.12 12.58 5.49
C SER A 24 4.11 11.68 6.24
N VAL A 25 4.42 10.52 5.66
CA VAL A 25 5.34 9.54 6.22
C VAL A 25 6.10 8.80 5.12
N ASN A 26 7.40 8.61 5.33
CA ASN A 26 8.22 7.77 4.47
C ASN A 26 8.06 6.31 4.85
N ILE A 27 7.89 5.42 3.88
CA ILE A 27 7.97 3.97 4.05
C ILE A 27 9.12 3.47 3.18
N PHE A 28 10.12 2.83 3.77
CA PHE A 28 11.36 2.48 3.06
C PHE A 28 11.94 1.14 3.52
N GLY A 29 12.87 0.60 2.73
CA GLY A 29 13.57 -0.64 3.02
C GLY A 29 14.54 -0.46 4.18
N GLU A 30 15.72 0.10 3.92
CA GLU A 30 16.72 0.39 4.94
C GLU A 30 17.52 1.62 4.49
N LEU A 31 17.61 2.65 5.34
CA LEU A 31 18.31 3.90 5.04
C LEU A 31 19.05 4.39 6.30
N PRO A 32 20.33 4.79 6.20
CA PRO A 32 21.13 5.22 7.37
C PRO A 32 20.55 6.41 8.14
N ARG A 33 19.79 7.28 7.47
CA ARG A 33 19.17 8.49 8.04
C ARG A 33 17.70 8.63 7.64
N GLY A 34 16.99 7.50 7.52
CA GLY A 34 15.57 7.51 7.16
C GLY A 34 14.68 7.90 8.36
N ASN A 35 13.82 8.90 8.19
CA ASN A 35 12.74 9.20 9.13
C ASN A 35 11.42 8.61 8.61
N GLY A 36 10.73 7.79 9.40
CA GLY A 36 9.44 7.20 9.07
C GLY A 36 9.41 5.69 9.36
N PHE A 37 8.64 4.95 8.56
CA PHE A 37 8.44 3.52 8.74
C PHE A 37 9.51 2.70 8.00
N CYS A 38 10.54 2.27 8.75
CA CYS A 38 11.62 1.42 8.25
C CYS A 38 11.21 -0.06 8.23
N LEU A 39 11.01 -0.63 7.04
CA LEU A 39 10.62 -2.03 6.87
C LEU A 39 11.79 -2.99 7.14
N GLY A 40 13.03 -2.52 7.00
CA GLY A 40 14.30 -3.22 7.21
C GLY A 40 14.44 -3.76 8.63
N GLN A 41 14.03 -2.95 9.60
CA GLN A 41 14.13 -3.23 11.03
C GLN A 41 13.05 -4.19 11.56
N LEU A 42 12.07 -4.55 10.74
CA LEU A 42 10.98 -5.43 11.18
C LEU A 42 11.51 -6.86 11.37
N PRO A 43 11.34 -7.47 12.55
CA PRO A 43 11.79 -8.83 12.79
C PRO A 43 10.88 -9.83 12.06
N ALA A 44 11.47 -10.84 11.43
CA ALA A 44 10.76 -12.01 10.91
C ALA A 44 11.66 -13.24 11.06
N PRO A 45 11.18 -14.33 11.70
CA PRO A 45 12.01 -15.49 12.04
C PRO A 45 12.59 -16.17 10.80
N HIS A 46 11.81 -16.30 9.73
CA HIS A 46 12.28 -16.84 8.45
C HIS A 46 11.70 -16.09 7.27
N ARG A 47 12.57 -15.65 6.36
CA ARG A 47 12.19 -15.01 5.09
C ARG A 47 12.58 -15.87 3.90
N SER A 48 11.60 -16.13 3.04
CA SER A 48 11.84 -16.82 1.77
C SER A 48 12.82 -16.04 0.89
N ARG A 49 13.45 -16.73 -0.07
CA ARG A 49 14.35 -16.09 -1.06
C ARG A 49 13.62 -15.03 -1.87
N ALA A 50 12.34 -15.23 -2.18
CA ALA A 50 11.53 -14.29 -2.94
C ALA A 50 11.25 -13.01 -2.13
N VAL A 51 10.92 -13.13 -0.83
CA VAL A 51 10.73 -11.99 0.08
C VAL A 51 12.01 -11.17 0.18
N ARG A 52 13.15 -11.80 0.44
CA ARG A 52 14.45 -11.12 0.51
C ARG A 52 14.77 -10.34 -0.76
N ARG A 53 14.54 -10.94 -1.94
CA ARG A 53 14.72 -10.25 -3.23
C ARG A 53 13.81 -9.03 -3.39
N VAL A 54 12.54 -9.10 -2.98
CA VAL A 54 11.63 -7.96 -3.09
C VAL A 54 11.93 -6.89 -2.04
N ARG A 55 12.30 -7.26 -0.81
CA ARG A 55 12.75 -6.31 0.22
C ARG A 55 13.96 -5.49 -0.24
N GLY A 56 14.94 -6.14 -0.88
CA GLY A 56 16.08 -5.45 -1.48
C GLY A 56 15.72 -4.44 -2.58
N LYS A 57 14.52 -4.57 -3.17
CA LYS A 57 13.98 -3.66 -4.20
C LYS A 57 13.18 -2.49 -3.62
N ILE A 58 12.88 -2.48 -2.33
CA ILE A 58 12.10 -1.39 -1.74
C ILE A 58 12.94 -0.11 -1.74
N GLY A 59 14.22 -0.18 -1.35
CA GLY A 59 15.11 0.99 -1.34
C GLY A 59 14.50 2.17 -0.58
N ARG A 60 14.40 3.35 -1.22
CA ARG A 60 13.74 4.54 -0.65
C ARG A 60 12.22 4.42 -0.52
N GLY A 61 11.64 3.35 -1.07
CA GLY A 61 10.23 2.97 -0.97
C GLY A 61 9.29 4.05 -1.50
N LEU A 62 8.37 4.50 -0.66
CA LEU A 62 7.38 5.51 -1.02
C LEU A 62 7.21 6.57 0.06
N LEU A 63 6.70 7.73 -0.32
CA LEU A 63 6.15 8.73 0.59
C LEU A 63 4.63 8.63 0.50
N LEU A 64 3.99 8.46 1.66
CA LEU A 64 2.54 8.49 1.80
C LEU A 64 2.15 9.85 2.38
N SER A 65 1.21 10.55 1.75
CA SER A 65 0.84 11.91 2.09
C SER A 65 -0.68 12.05 2.16
N ARG A 66 -1.19 12.67 3.22
CA ARG A 66 -2.58 13.11 3.33
C ARG A 66 -2.65 14.57 2.91
N GLU A 67 -3.32 14.80 1.80
CA GLU A 67 -3.46 16.12 1.18
C GLU A 67 -4.94 16.51 1.11
N VAL A 68 -5.20 17.73 0.64
CA VAL A 68 -6.57 18.21 0.48
C VAL A 68 -7.32 17.28 -0.48
N GLY A 69 -8.44 16.74 -0.01
CA GLY A 69 -9.32 15.87 -0.80
C GLY A 69 -8.85 14.42 -0.99
N GLY A 70 -7.71 13.99 -0.41
CA GLY A 70 -7.34 12.58 -0.52
C GLY A 70 -5.96 12.17 0.00
N VAL A 71 -5.62 10.92 -0.26
CA VAL A 71 -4.33 10.32 0.09
C VAL A 71 -3.53 10.09 -1.17
N TRP A 72 -2.26 10.49 -1.15
CA TRP A 72 -1.32 10.37 -2.25
C TRP A 72 -0.16 9.44 -1.90
N VAL A 73 0.33 8.76 -2.93
CA VAL A 73 1.54 7.95 -2.87
C VAL A 73 2.53 8.48 -3.90
N TYR A 74 3.76 8.71 -3.46
CA TYR A 74 4.89 9.10 -4.30
C TYR A 74 5.90 7.96 -4.32
N ASN A 75 6.10 7.33 -5.48
CA ASN A 75 7.04 6.23 -5.61
C ASN A 75 8.47 6.76 -5.72
N ARG A 76 9.26 6.51 -4.67
CA ARG A 76 10.68 6.93 -4.59
C ARG A 76 11.64 5.76 -4.78
N SER A 77 11.13 4.55 -4.95
CA SER A 77 11.93 3.36 -5.22
C SER A 77 12.33 3.30 -6.69
N GLU A 78 13.32 2.48 -7.01
CA GLU A 78 13.77 2.23 -8.39
C GLU A 78 12.90 1.19 -9.12
N HIS A 79 11.80 0.75 -8.48
CA HIS A 79 10.92 -0.28 -8.99
C HIS A 79 9.46 0.16 -8.97
N PRO A 80 8.59 -0.40 -9.83
CA PRO A 80 7.18 -0.08 -9.79
C PRO A 80 6.54 -0.55 -8.49
N ILE A 81 5.57 0.23 -8.01
CA ILE A 81 4.63 -0.20 -6.99
C ILE A 81 3.26 -0.41 -7.63
N PHE A 82 2.45 -1.24 -7.00
CA PHE A 82 1.14 -1.64 -7.51
C PHE A 82 0.11 -1.37 -6.42
N ILE A 83 -0.98 -0.71 -6.76
CA ILE A 83 -1.90 -0.13 -5.77
C ILE A 83 -3.33 -0.55 -6.12
N SER A 84 -4.09 -0.96 -5.11
CA SER A 84 -5.53 -1.14 -5.20
C SER A 84 -6.19 -0.43 -4.03
N SER A 85 -7.29 0.24 -4.32
CA SER A 85 -8.04 1.06 -3.38
C SER A 85 -9.51 1.10 -3.81
N PRO A 86 -10.45 1.20 -2.87
CA PRO A 86 -11.87 1.34 -3.16
C PRO A 86 -12.23 2.50 -4.09
N THR A 87 -11.47 3.60 -4.04
CA THR A 87 -11.77 4.81 -4.84
C THR A 87 -10.95 4.91 -6.14
N LEU A 88 -10.16 3.89 -6.48
CA LEU A 88 -9.35 3.89 -7.72
C LEU A 88 -10.12 3.32 -8.92
N ALA A 89 -11.21 2.59 -8.67
CA ALA A 89 -11.98 1.93 -9.71
C ALA A 89 -13.48 2.17 -9.49
N PRO A 90 -14.28 2.14 -10.55
CA PRO A 90 -15.73 2.15 -10.42
C PRO A 90 -16.22 0.99 -9.53
N PRO A 91 -17.39 1.13 -8.88
CA PRO A 91 -17.99 0.07 -8.09
C PRO A 91 -18.06 -1.24 -8.89
N GLY A 92 -17.55 -2.33 -8.31
CA GLY A 92 -17.53 -3.67 -8.93
C GLY A 92 -16.28 -4.01 -9.75
N ALA A 93 -15.38 -3.06 -10.01
CA ALA A 93 -14.11 -3.32 -10.68
C ALA A 93 -12.94 -3.40 -9.68
N VAL A 94 -12.11 -4.45 -9.78
CA VAL A 94 -10.84 -4.53 -9.04
C VAL A 94 -9.72 -4.05 -9.95
N ALA A 95 -9.38 -2.77 -9.87
CA ALA A 95 -8.22 -2.22 -10.57
C ALA A 95 -6.97 -2.31 -9.70
N VAL A 96 -5.85 -2.60 -10.37
CA VAL A 96 -4.51 -2.49 -9.80
C VAL A 96 -3.71 -1.48 -10.61
N LEU A 97 -3.54 -0.30 -10.04
CA LEU A 97 -2.78 0.80 -10.62
C LEU A 97 -1.28 0.53 -10.46
N LYS A 98 -0.54 0.57 -11.57
CA LYS A 98 0.93 0.49 -11.55
C LYS A 98 1.51 1.90 -11.54
N VAL A 99 2.30 2.23 -10.51
CA VAL A 99 2.98 3.52 -10.38
C VAL A 99 4.49 3.31 -10.60
N MET A 100 5.03 3.97 -11.62
CA MET A 100 6.44 3.86 -12.00
C MET A 100 7.36 4.65 -11.03
N PRO A 101 8.66 4.34 -10.96
CA PRO A 101 9.64 5.14 -10.22
C PRO A 101 9.56 6.63 -10.56
N GLY A 102 9.51 7.50 -9.55
CA GLY A 102 9.44 8.95 -9.71
C GLY A 102 8.03 9.52 -9.95
N TYR A 103 7.03 8.66 -10.15
CA TYR A 103 5.64 9.09 -10.34
C TYR A 103 4.85 9.07 -9.02
N SER A 104 3.76 9.83 -8.99
CA SER A 104 2.79 9.87 -7.89
C SER A 104 1.39 9.51 -8.37
N ALA A 105 0.53 9.15 -7.43
CA ALA A 105 -0.89 8.88 -7.69
C ALA A 105 -1.74 9.23 -6.47
N LYS A 106 -2.95 9.78 -6.72
CA LYS A 106 -4.00 9.87 -5.72
C LYS A 106 -4.58 8.46 -5.53
N VAL A 107 -4.36 7.88 -4.36
CA VAL A 107 -4.72 6.49 -4.07
C VAL A 107 -6.01 6.37 -3.27
N PHE A 108 -6.48 7.47 -2.67
CA PHE A 108 -7.76 7.51 -1.98
C PHE A 108 -8.41 8.89 -2.16
N ASP A 109 -9.71 8.92 -2.44
CA ASP A 109 -10.49 10.14 -2.61
C ASP A 109 -11.57 10.25 -1.55
N TYR A 110 -11.45 11.22 -0.64
CA TYR A 110 -12.40 11.38 0.46
C TYR A 110 -13.79 11.78 -0.03
N GLU A 111 -13.88 12.53 -1.13
CA GLU A 111 -15.16 13.00 -1.69
C GLU A 111 -15.98 11.84 -2.27
N GLN A 112 -15.32 10.86 -2.87
CA GLN A 112 -16.00 9.68 -3.43
C GLN A 112 -16.65 8.81 -2.35
N VAL A 113 -16.12 8.85 -1.13
CA VAL A 113 -16.67 8.13 0.02
C VAL A 113 -17.72 8.97 0.76
N GLY A 114 -17.52 10.29 0.85
CA GLY A 114 -18.43 11.21 1.56
C GLY A 114 -19.68 11.60 0.78
N GLY A 115 -19.63 11.69 -0.54
CA GLY A 115 -20.74 12.15 -1.39
C GLY A 115 -21.82 11.10 -1.67
N SER A 116 -21.55 9.83 -1.40
CA SER A 116 -22.50 8.74 -1.60
C SER A 116 -23.00 8.24 -0.25
N GLY A 117 -24.12 8.79 0.23
CA GLY A 117 -24.75 8.35 1.48
C GLY A 117 -24.98 6.83 1.50
N GLY A 118 -24.09 6.09 2.18
CA GLY A 118 -24.28 4.77 2.76
C GLY A 118 -24.82 3.62 1.89
N ARG A 119 -25.06 3.79 0.59
CA ARG A 119 -25.76 2.80 -0.23
C ARG A 119 -25.11 2.68 -1.60
N GLY A 120 -24.34 1.61 -1.81
CA GLY A 120 -24.09 1.09 -3.17
C GLY A 120 -22.68 0.58 -3.52
N PHE A 121 -21.66 0.78 -2.70
CA PHE A 121 -20.28 0.38 -3.07
C PHE A 121 -19.85 -1.03 -2.63
N PHE A 122 -20.66 -1.72 -1.84
CA PHE A 122 -20.34 -3.07 -1.38
C PHE A 122 -20.81 -4.09 -2.41
N GLY A 123 -19.98 -4.30 -3.44
CA GLY A 123 -19.94 -5.61 -4.09
C GLY A 123 -19.68 -6.66 -3.00
N ASP A 124 -20.52 -7.68 -2.98
CA ASP A 124 -20.69 -8.73 -1.97
C ASP A 124 -19.39 -9.52 -1.67
N GLY A 125 -18.44 -8.88 -0.99
CA GLY A 125 -17.11 -9.43 -0.73
C GLY A 125 -16.32 -8.65 0.34
N PRO A 126 -15.28 -9.28 0.93
CA PRO A 126 -14.56 -8.79 2.10
C PRO A 126 -13.54 -7.68 1.78
N CYS A 127 -13.97 -6.62 1.11
CA CYS A 127 -13.14 -5.45 0.82
C CYS A 127 -13.41 -4.37 1.87
N ASP A 128 -12.41 -4.09 2.71
CA ASP A 128 -12.46 -2.98 3.66
C ASP A 128 -12.51 -1.65 2.90
N PRO A 129 -13.59 -0.86 3.03
CA PRO A 129 -13.78 0.40 2.29
C PRO A 129 -12.79 1.51 2.70
N HIS A 130 -12.04 1.32 3.79
CA HIS A 130 -11.05 2.27 4.31
C HIS A 130 -9.61 1.74 4.18
N SER A 131 -9.39 0.71 3.35
CA SER A 131 -8.07 0.10 3.18
C SER A 131 -7.49 0.32 1.77
N VAL A 132 -6.30 0.91 1.71
CA VAL A 132 -5.48 0.98 0.48
C VAL A 132 -4.37 -0.06 0.56
N ARG A 133 -4.23 -0.86 -0.49
CA ARG A 133 -3.26 -1.96 -0.55
C ARG A 133 -2.18 -1.69 -1.59
N ILE A 134 -0.92 -1.80 -1.19
CA ILE A 134 0.25 -1.44 -2.01
C ILE A 134 1.26 -2.58 -2.03
N SER A 135 1.56 -3.16 -3.19
CA SER A 135 2.62 -4.15 -3.36
C SER A 135 3.90 -3.53 -3.92
N PHE A 136 5.05 -3.96 -3.39
CA PHE A 136 6.37 -3.52 -3.86
C PHE A 136 6.89 -4.44 -4.97
N ALA A 137 7.30 -3.84 -6.10
CA ALA A 137 7.95 -4.50 -7.25
C ALA A 137 7.16 -5.63 -7.96
N LYS A 138 6.04 -6.11 -7.41
CA LYS A 138 5.26 -7.23 -7.93
C LYS A 138 3.78 -6.86 -8.04
N GLY A 139 3.25 -6.88 -9.26
CA GLY A 139 1.83 -6.70 -9.52
C GLY A 139 0.99 -7.94 -9.22
N TRP A 140 -0.31 -7.71 -9.04
CA TRP A 140 -1.33 -8.73 -8.90
C TRP A 140 -2.62 -8.29 -9.61
N GLY A 141 -3.57 -9.20 -9.78
CA GLY A 141 -4.85 -8.97 -10.43
C GLY A 141 -4.98 -9.70 -11.78
N PRO A 142 -6.03 -9.39 -12.55
CA PRO A 142 -6.36 -10.10 -13.79
C PRO A 142 -5.23 -10.15 -14.82
N SER A 143 -4.46 -9.05 -14.92
CA SER A 143 -3.36 -8.87 -15.87
C SER A 143 -2.00 -9.40 -15.39
N TYR A 144 -1.96 -10.10 -14.26
CA TYR A 144 -0.72 -10.59 -13.65
C TYR A 144 -0.83 -12.07 -13.27
N SER A 145 0.31 -12.74 -13.17
CA SER A 145 0.35 -14.14 -12.71
C SER A 145 -0.12 -14.33 -11.26
N ARG A 146 -0.06 -13.28 -10.45
CA ARG A 146 -0.59 -13.27 -9.08
C ARG A 146 -2.03 -12.77 -9.13
N ARG A 147 -2.98 -13.57 -8.66
CA ARG A 147 -4.38 -13.15 -8.60
C ARG A 147 -4.69 -12.29 -7.37
N PHE A 148 -4.07 -12.59 -6.24
CA PHE A 148 -4.31 -11.93 -4.96
C PHE A 148 -3.05 -11.21 -4.46
N ILE A 149 -3.25 -10.11 -3.73
CA ILE A 149 -2.13 -9.39 -3.11
C ILE A 149 -1.39 -10.25 -2.09
N THR A 150 -2.05 -11.20 -1.43
CA THR A 150 -1.42 -12.13 -0.50
C THR A 150 -0.46 -13.12 -1.19
N SER A 151 -0.44 -13.16 -2.52
CA SER A 151 0.57 -13.85 -3.32
C SER A 151 1.80 -12.97 -3.62
N CYS A 152 1.77 -11.69 -3.25
CA CYS A 152 2.89 -10.77 -3.35
C CYS A 152 3.85 -10.97 -2.17
N PRO A 153 5.18 -11.06 -2.41
CA PRO A 153 6.13 -11.31 -1.33
C PRO A 153 6.20 -10.18 -0.29
N CYS A 154 5.99 -8.93 -0.68
CA CYS A 154 6.04 -7.78 0.22
C CYS A 154 4.98 -6.77 -0.18
N TRP A 155 4.10 -6.42 0.75
CA TRP A 155 3.06 -5.42 0.52
C TRP A 155 2.73 -4.68 1.82
N LEU A 156 2.06 -3.55 1.65
CA LEU A 156 1.65 -2.61 2.68
C LEU A 156 0.12 -2.47 2.61
N GLU A 157 -0.51 -2.47 3.77
CA GLU A 157 -1.91 -2.08 3.93
C GLU A 157 -1.97 -0.76 4.70
N VAL A 158 -2.68 0.21 4.14
CA VAL A 158 -2.93 1.52 4.74
C VAL A 158 -4.37 1.53 5.18
N LEU A 159 -4.57 1.51 6.49
CA LEU A 159 -5.88 1.54 7.16
C LEU A 159 -6.20 3.00 7.49
N LEU A 160 -7.15 3.58 6.77
CA LEU A 160 -7.59 4.97 6.94
C LEU A 160 -8.60 5.05 8.09
N ASN A 161 -8.56 6.15 8.84
CA ASN A 161 -9.55 6.46 9.87
C ASN A 161 -10.69 7.33 9.34
#